data_AF-A0A4V2E3V4-F1
#
_entry.id   AF-A0A4V2E3V4-F1
#
_cell.length_a   1.000
_cell.length_b   1.000
_cell.length_c   1.000
_cell.angle_alpha   90.00
_cell.angle_beta   90.00
_cell.angle_gamma   90.00
#
_symmetry.space_group_name_H-M   'P 1'
#
loop_
_entity.id
_entity.type
_entity.pdbx_description
1 polymer ?
#
loop_
_entity_poly.entity_id
_entity_poly.type
_entity_poly.pdbx_seq_one_letter_code
_entity_poly.pdbx_strand_id
1 'polypeptide(L)'
;MDIAENEAQMPVQQLADESQWHSIRAMRDAYLRSTDWLVLKYQETEGAIPDELKQYRQALRDLPQAYSSPSEVVWPVRPEL
;
A
#
# COMPACT_ATOMS: atom_id res chain seq x y z
N MET A 1 -0.95 5.61 -42.11
CA MET A 1 -0.18 6.83 -41.84
C MET A 1 -1.19 7.85 -41.35
N ASP A 2 -1.38 8.11 -40.06
CA ASP A 2 -0.68 7.68 -38.85
C ASP A 2 -1.73 7.61 -37.73
N ILE A 3 -1.85 6.46 -37.07
CA ILE A 3 -2.72 6.28 -35.89
C ILE A 3 -1.92 6.62 -34.61
N ALA A 4 -0.79 7.33 -34.76
CA ALA A 4 0.25 7.50 -33.74
C ALA A 4 0.11 8.80 -32.93
N GLU A 5 -0.96 9.60 -33.11
CA GLU A 5 -1.07 10.90 -32.44
C GLU A 5 -1.83 10.87 -31.11
N ASN A 6 -2.40 9.73 -30.70
CA ASN A 6 -3.14 9.63 -29.43
C ASN A 6 -2.28 9.18 -28.22
N GLU A 7 -0.96 9.05 -28.37
CA GLU A 7 -0.11 8.43 -27.35
C GLU A 7 0.40 9.35 -26.23
N ALA A 8 0.10 10.66 -26.21
CA ALA A 8 0.86 11.59 -25.37
C ALA A 8 0.09 12.63 -24.55
N GLN A 9 -1.22 12.49 -24.35
CA GLN A 9 -1.96 13.39 -23.46
C GLN A 9 -2.75 12.62 -22.40
N MET A 10 -2.05 12.13 -21.37
CA MET A 10 -2.71 11.79 -20.10
C MET A 10 -3.28 13.08 -19.49
N PRO A 11 -4.59 13.16 -19.21
CA PRO A 11 -5.18 14.27 -18.47
C PRO A 11 -4.39 14.59 -17.19
N VAL A 12 -4.24 15.88 -16.87
CA VAL A 12 -3.53 16.36 -15.66
C VAL A 12 -4.00 15.66 -14.38
N GLN A 13 -5.30 15.36 -14.30
CA GLN A 13 -5.88 14.63 -13.17
C GLN A 13 -5.37 13.19 -13.06
N GLN A 14 -5.27 12.46 -14.18
CA GLN A 14 -4.74 11.09 -14.17
C GLN A 14 -3.26 11.06 -13.78
N LEU A 15 -2.48 12.06 -14.20
CA LEU A 15 -1.08 12.20 -13.79
C LEU A 15 -0.96 12.47 -12.27
N ALA A 16 -1.85 13.31 -11.73
CA ALA A 16 -1.89 13.60 -10.30
C ALA A 16 -2.26 12.35 -9.50
N ASP A 17 -3.28 11.59 -9.95
CA ASP A 17 -3.70 10.35 -9.30
C ASP A 17 -2.59 9.30 -9.30
N GLU A 18 -1.90 9.10 -10.43
CA GLU A 18 -0.77 8.17 -10.51
C GLU A 18 0.40 8.57 -9.59
N SER A 19 0.67 9.88 -9.47
CA SER A 19 1.68 10.38 -8.54
C SER A 19 1.30 10.07 -7.09
N GLN A 20 0.04 10.29 -6.70
CA GLN A 20 -0.44 9.97 -5.35
C GLN A 20 -0.40 8.46 -5.10
N TRP A 21 -0.81 7.65 -6.07
CA TRP A 21 -0.72 6.19 -5.97
C TRP A 21 0.72 5.71 -5.81
N HIS A 22 1.67 6.34 -6.50
CA HIS A 22 3.08 6.06 -6.31
C HIS A 22 3.52 6.32 -4.86
N SER A 23 3.14 7.46 -4.28
CA SER A 23 3.41 7.77 -2.87
C SER A 23 2.75 6.78 -1.91
N ILE A 24 1.49 6.40 -2.14
CA ILE A 24 0.78 5.41 -1.32
C ILE A 24 1.49 4.06 -1.35
N ARG A 25 1.91 3.58 -2.53
CA ARG A 25 2.67 2.32 -2.65
C ARG A 25 4.00 2.38 -1.88
N ALA A 26 4.72 3.50 -1.97
CA ALA A 26 5.98 3.69 -1.24
C ALA A 26 5.77 3.69 0.29
N MET A 27 4.72 4.37 0.78
CA MET A 27 4.36 4.41 2.20
C MET A 27 3.91 3.04 2.71
N ARG A 28 3.08 2.32 1.95
CA ARG A 28 2.68 0.93 2.25
C ARG A 28 3.90 0.05 2.46
N ASP A 29 4.87 0.12 1.54
CA ASP A 29 6.07 -0.70 1.62
C ASP A 29 6.93 -0.32 2.83
N ALA A 30 6.97 0.96 3.22
CA ALA A 30 7.63 1.41 4.43
C ALA A 30 6.95 0.86 5.70
N TYR A 31 5.62 0.87 5.78
CA TYR A 31 4.89 0.31 6.91
C TYR A 31 5.02 -1.22 7.02
N LEU A 32 5.00 -1.94 5.90
CA LEU A 32 5.31 -3.37 5.86
C LEU A 32 6.73 -3.63 6.39
N ARG A 33 7.74 -2.93 5.87
CA ARG A 33 9.13 -3.07 6.35
C ARG A 33 9.28 -2.79 7.85
N SER A 34 8.57 -1.78 8.37
CA SER A 34 8.62 -1.40 9.79
C SER A 34 8.11 -2.50 10.74
N THR A 35 7.37 -3.48 10.20
CA THR A 35 6.79 -4.59 10.96
C THR A 35 7.41 -5.95 10.63
N ASP A 36 8.37 -6.02 9.71
CA ASP A 36 9.02 -7.30 9.34
C ASP A 36 9.79 -7.92 10.51
N TRP A 37 10.45 -7.09 11.33
CA TRP A 37 11.15 -7.58 12.53
C TRP A 37 10.18 -8.15 13.58
N LEU A 38 8.96 -7.62 13.69
CA LEU A 38 7.93 -8.16 14.60
C LEU A 38 7.49 -9.53 14.15
N VAL A 39 7.25 -9.70 12.84
CA VAL A 39 6.91 -11.00 12.25
C VAL A 39 7.98 -12.03 12.59
N LEU A 40 9.26 -11.70 12.37
CA LEU A 40 10.38 -12.58 12.70
C LEU A 40 10.43 -12.89 14.21
N LYS A 41 10.35 -11.86 15.06
CA LYS A 41 10.32 -12.02 16.52
C LYS A 41 9.26 -13.03 16.95
N TYR A 42 8.00 -12.84 16.55
CA TYR A 42 6.91 -13.71 16.97
C TYR A 42 7.03 -15.14 16.43
N GLN A 43 7.53 -15.30 15.21
CA GLN A 43 7.82 -16.62 14.65
C GLN A 43 8.89 -17.36 15.45
N GLU A 44 9.93 -16.66 15.92
CA GLU A 44 11.02 -17.24 16.69
C GLU A 44 10.67 -17.48 18.17
N THR A 45 9.95 -16.55 18.82
CA THR A 45 9.71 -16.60 20.27
C THR A 45 8.42 -17.28 20.67
N GLU A 46 7.36 -17.10 19.88
CA GLU A 46 6.00 -17.58 20.21
C GLU A 46 5.50 -18.65 19.23
N GLY A 47 6.20 -18.85 18.11
CA GLY A 47 5.82 -19.81 17.07
C GLY A 47 4.61 -19.40 16.24
N ALA A 48 3.95 -18.28 16.57
CA ALA A 48 2.80 -17.77 15.87
C ALA A 48 2.81 -16.23 15.86
N ILE A 49 2.43 -15.65 14.72
CA ILE A 49 2.26 -14.21 14.57
C ILE A 49 0.90 -13.80 15.17
N PRO A 50 0.80 -12.70 15.94
CA PRO A 50 -0.47 -12.15 16.41
C PRO A 50 -1.43 -11.85 15.25
N ASP A 51 -2.72 -12.11 15.44
CA ASP A 51 -3.72 -11.92 14.39
C ASP A 51 -3.89 -10.44 14.03
N GLU A 52 -3.73 -9.54 15.00
CA GLU A 52 -3.73 -8.10 14.82
C GLU A 52 -2.60 -7.66 13.87
N LEU A 53 -1.41 -8.27 13.99
CA LEU A 53 -0.29 -7.99 13.08
C LEU A 53 -0.57 -8.48 11.66
N LYS A 54 -1.17 -9.67 11.53
CA LYS A 54 -1.56 -10.24 10.23
C LYS A 54 -2.59 -9.36 9.54
N GLN A 55 -3.64 -8.98 10.27
CA GLN A 55 -4.73 -8.14 9.78
C GLN A 55 -4.21 -6.75 9.36
N TYR A 56 -3.39 -6.12 10.19
CA TYR A 56 -2.75 -4.85 9.85
C TYR A 56 -1.92 -4.93 8.57
N ARG A 57 -1.05 -5.94 8.45
CA ARG A 57 -0.21 -6.13 7.26
C ARG A 57 -1.04 -6.47 6.02
N GLN A 58 -2.16 -7.18 6.17
CA GLN A 58 -3.07 -7.48 5.08
C GLN A 58 -3.79 -6.22 4.61
N ALA A 59 -4.37 -5.44 5.53
CA ALA A 59 -5.03 -4.18 5.23
C ALA A 59 -4.10 -3.20 4.48
N LEU A 60 -2.81 -3.15 4.84
CA LEU A 60 -1.81 -2.37 4.09
C LEU A 60 -1.66 -2.85 2.63
N ARG A 61 -1.61 -4.16 2.39
CA ARG A 61 -1.47 -4.72 1.03
C ARG A 61 -2.69 -4.43 0.16
N ASP A 62 -3.87 -4.39 0.79
CA ASP A 62 -5.13 -4.19 0.09
C ASP A 62 -5.39 -2.72 -0.28
N LEU A 63 -4.64 -1.75 0.29
CA LEU A 63 -4.84 -0.31 0.05
C LEU A 63 -4.94 0.08 -1.45
N PRO A 64 -4.07 -0.37 -2.37
CA PRO A 64 -4.18 0.06 -3.77
C PRO A 64 -5.35 -0.57 -4.53
N GLN A 65 -5.97 -1.62 -3.99
CA GLN A 65 -7.07 -2.35 -4.63
C GLN A 65 -8.42 -2.05 -3.97
N ALA A 66 -8.41 -1.56 -2.72
CA ALA A 66 -9.61 -1.28 -1.94
C ALA A 66 -10.25 0.09 -2.25
N TYR A 67 -9.55 0.98 -2.97
CA TYR A 67 -10.02 2.34 -3.22
C TYR A 67 -9.96 2.68 -4.71
N SER A 68 -10.96 3.41 -5.19
CA SER A 68 -11.02 3.88 -6.59
C SER A 68 -10.25 5.18 -6.81
N SER A 69 -10.01 5.96 -5.74
CA SER A 69 -9.21 7.19 -5.77
C SER A 69 -8.12 7.17 -4.70
N PRO A 70 -6.90 7.65 -5.00
CA PRO A 70 -5.83 7.73 -4.02
C PRO A 70 -6.15 8.71 -2.87
N SER A 71 -6.98 9.72 -3.13
CA SER A 71 -7.39 10.71 -2.13
C SER A 71 -8.34 10.17 -1.06
N GLU A 72 -8.96 9.01 -1.30
CA GLU A 72 -9.90 8.35 -0.38
C GLU A 72 -9.21 7.35 0.55
N VAL A 73 -7.92 7.09 0.36
CA VAL A 73 -7.19 6.06 1.10
C VAL A 73 -7.18 6.36 2.60
N VAL A 74 -7.77 5.45 3.37
CA VAL A 74 -7.68 5.43 4.83
C VAL A 74 -6.67 4.38 5.26
N TRP A 75 -5.67 4.81 6.04
CA TRP A 75 -4.61 3.94 6.55
C TRP A 75 -5.08 3.11 7.75
N PRO A 76 -4.76 1.81 7.82
CA PRO A 76 -5.04 1.01 9.00
C PRO A 76 -4.22 1.51 10.20
N VAL A 77 -4.79 1.41 11.39
CA VAL A 77 -4.10 1.76 12.64
C VAL A 77 -3.13 0.64 13.00
N ARG A 78 -1.88 0.99 13.30
CA ARG A 78 -0.88 0.02 13.74
C ARG A 78 -1.29 -0.56 15.11
N PRO A 79 -1.28 -1.89 15.29
CA PRO A 79 -1.58 -2.50 16.58
C PRO A 79 -0.43 -2.28 17.58
N GLU A 80 -0.78 -2.23 18.86
CA GLU A 80 0.17 -2.27 19.97
C GLU A 80 0.48 -3.75 20.28
N LEU A 81 1.75 -4.16 20.06
CA LEU A 81 2.22 -5.56 20.11
C LEU A 81 3.50 -5.67 20.95
#